data_AF-A0A7Y1F690-F1
#
_entry.id   AF-A0A7Y1F690-F1
#
_cell.length_a   1.000
_cell.length_b   1.000
_cell.length_c   1.000
_cell.angle_alpha   90.00
_cell.angle_beta   90.00
_cell.angle_gamma   90.00
#
_symmetry.space_group_name_H-M   'P 1'
#
loop_
_entity.id
_entity.type
_entity.pdbx_description
1 polymer ?
#
loop_
_entity_poly.entity_id
_entity_poly.type
_entity_poly.pdbx_seq_one_letter_code
_entity_poly.pdbx_strand_id
1 'polypeptide(L)'
;MTIVYDLYGAEKSCLLSARSDVERALGEIFEERDSSYQGGIYYMWGRSDSENFVLKLNIDPLDGDPVEQNYASYKILLYVNATNRSADIEKVISQGGGFKLLRHEVF
;
A
#
# COMPACT_ATOMS: atom_id res chain seq x y z
N MET A 1 -10.18 -13.86 15.79
CA MET A 1 -9.87 -13.03 14.60
C MET A 1 -8.41 -12.69 14.69
N THR A 2 -7.66 -13.02 13.65
CA THR A 2 -6.21 -12.82 13.61
C THR A 2 -5.92 -11.47 12.96
N ILE A 3 -4.96 -10.73 13.51
CA ILE A 3 -4.61 -9.42 12.97
C ILE A 3 -3.47 -9.62 11.97
N VAL A 4 -3.65 -9.06 10.77
CA VAL A 4 -2.72 -9.23 9.66
C VAL A 4 -2.15 -7.89 9.22
N TYR A 5 -0.88 -7.93 8.81
CA TYR A 5 -0.17 -6.86 8.14
C TYR A 5 0.36 -7.38 6.81
N ASP A 6 -0.20 -6.86 5.72
CA ASP A 6 0.23 -7.22 4.38
C ASP A 6 0.97 -6.06 3.72
N LEU A 7 1.99 -6.40 2.94
CA LEU A 7 2.64 -5.51 2.00
C LEU A 7 2.36 -5.98 0.59
N TYR A 8 1.83 -5.10 -0.24
CA TYR A 8 1.66 -5.34 -1.67
C TYR A 8 2.52 -4.39 -2.48
N GLY A 9 2.99 -4.86 -3.64
CA GLY A 9 3.80 -4.06 -4.57
C GLY A 9 3.23 -4.05 -5.98
N ALA A 10 3.34 -2.91 -6.66
CA ALA A 10 3.03 -2.77 -8.08
C ALA A 10 4.22 -2.17 -8.85
N GLU A 11 4.44 -2.65 -10.08
CA GLU A 11 5.46 -2.13 -11.00
C GLU A 11 5.02 -0.85 -11.74
N LYS A 12 3.79 -0.38 -11.47
CA LYS A 12 3.22 0.85 -12.02
C LYS A 12 4.09 2.07 -11.68
N SER A 13 4.18 3.01 -12.61
CA SER A 13 4.98 4.24 -12.44
C SER A 13 4.19 5.44 -11.92
N CYS A 14 2.86 5.37 -11.85
CA CYS A 14 2.02 6.50 -11.45
C CYS A 14 1.23 6.19 -10.17
N LEU A 15 1.55 6.93 -9.10
CA LEU A 15 0.89 6.78 -7.81
C LEU A 15 -0.60 7.13 -7.87
N LEU A 16 -0.97 8.18 -8.62
CA LEU A 16 -2.35 8.59 -8.79
C LEU A 16 -3.21 7.50 -9.47
N SER A 17 -2.69 6.87 -10.52
CA SER A 17 -3.40 5.76 -11.17
C SER A 17 -3.52 4.54 -10.24
N ALA A 18 -2.46 4.22 -9.51
CA ALA A 18 -2.49 3.14 -8.52
C ALA A 18 -3.53 3.39 -7.43
N ARG A 19 -3.66 4.64 -6.96
CA ARG A 19 -4.70 5.05 -6.01
C ARG A 19 -6.09 4.75 -6.59
N SER A 20 -6.42 5.25 -7.78
CA SER A 20 -7.73 5.03 -8.38
C SER A 20 -8.07 3.54 -8.55
N ASP A 21 -7.07 2.71 -8.82
CA ASP A 21 -7.26 1.27 -8.94
C ASP A 21 -7.53 0.59 -7.60
N VAL A 22 -6.78 0.98 -6.56
CA VAL A 22 -6.96 0.49 -5.18
C VAL A 22 -8.31 0.93 -4.62
N GLU A 23 -8.67 2.21 -4.79
CA GLU A 23 -9.96 2.76 -4.35
C GLU A 23 -11.13 2.01 -5.00
N ARG A 24 -11.03 1.74 -6.30
CA ARG A 24 -12.05 0.98 -7.05
C ARG A 24 -12.12 -0.48 -6.63
N ALA A 25 -10.98 -1.12 -6.31
CA ALA A 25 -10.94 -2.51 -5.89
C ALA A 25 -11.49 -2.71 -4.47
N LEU A 26 -11.17 -1.79 -3.56
CA LEU A 26 -11.53 -1.88 -2.14
C LEU A 26 -12.86 -1.19 -1.81
N GLY A 27 -13.32 -0.27 -2.65
CA GLY A 27 -14.47 0.58 -2.36
C GLY A 27 -14.19 1.67 -1.32
N GLU A 28 -12.91 1.92 -1.03
CA GLU A 28 -12.46 2.88 -0.02
C GLU A 28 -11.89 4.13 -0.69
N ILE A 29 -12.08 5.31 -0.10
CA ILE A 29 -11.55 6.58 -0.63
C ILE A 29 -10.32 6.98 0.19
N PHE A 30 -9.18 7.14 -0.47
CA PHE A 30 -7.94 7.49 0.20
C PHE A 30 -7.82 9.02 0.29
N GLU A 31 -7.39 9.52 1.45
CA GLU A 31 -6.98 10.91 1.61
C GLU A 31 -5.57 11.10 1.05
N GLU A 32 -5.39 12.17 0.26
CA GLU A 32 -4.06 12.64 -0.11
C GLU A 32 -3.39 13.29 1.10
N ARG A 33 -2.14 12.93 1.32
CA ARG A 33 -1.28 13.51 2.34
C ARG A 33 0.09 13.81 1.75
N ASP A 34 0.75 14.81 2.30
CA ASP A 34 2.11 15.16 1.95
C ASP A 34 2.98 15.08 3.20
N SER A 35 4.06 14.31 3.12
CA SER A 35 5.07 14.26 4.17
C SER A 35 6.45 14.08 3.56
N SER A 36 7.34 15.01 3.91
CA SER A 36 8.76 14.92 3.58
C SER A 36 9.43 13.67 4.19
N TYR A 37 8.84 13.08 5.24
CA TYR A 37 9.32 11.83 5.84
C TYR A 37 8.84 10.57 5.10
N GLN A 38 7.74 10.65 4.35
CA GLN A 38 7.15 9.51 3.63
C GLN A 38 7.43 9.51 2.13
N GLY A 39 8.34 10.35 1.63
CA GLY A 39 8.64 10.41 0.20
C GLY A 39 7.83 11.47 -0.56
N GLY A 40 7.20 12.42 0.12
CA GLY A 40 6.30 13.41 -0.48
C GLY A 40 4.84 12.96 -0.41
N ILE A 41 4.15 12.96 -1.57
CA ILE A 41 2.73 12.60 -1.65
C ILE A 41 2.54 11.12 -1.37
N TYR A 42 1.61 10.81 -0.47
CA TYR A 42 1.11 9.47 -0.22
C TYR A 42 -0.40 9.50 0.01
N TYR A 43 -1.03 8.35 -0.09
CA TYR A 43 -2.46 8.18 0.07
C TYR A 43 -2.74 7.30 1.29
N MET A 44 -3.72 7.67 2.11
CA MET A 44 -4.07 6.90 3.30
C MET A 44 -5.57 6.74 3.46
N TRP A 45 -6.00 5.58 3.92
CA TRP A 45 -7.35 5.33 4.41
C TRP A 45 -7.30 4.79 5.84
N GLY A 46 -8.30 5.11 6.65
CA GLY A 46 -8.40 4.65 8.04
C GLY A 46 -7.55 5.44 9.03
N ARG A 47 -7.40 4.91 10.25
CA ARG A 47 -6.65 5.53 11.35
C ARG A 47 -5.52 4.60 11.81
N SER A 48 -4.43 5.18 12.29
CA SER A 48 -3.23 4.43 12.70
C SER A 48 -3.44 3.47 13.87
N ASP A 49 -4.48 3.68 14.68
CA ASP A 49 -4.87 2.84 15.82
C ASP A 49 -5.86 1.72 15.47
N SER A 50 -6.27 1.63 14.20
CA SER A 50 -7.15 0.59 13.67
C SER A 50 -6.68 0.10 12.31
N GLU A 51 -7.52 -0.65 11.59
CA GLU A 51 -7.28 -0.97 10.19
C GLU A 51 -7.00 0.32 9.42
N ASN A 52 -5.90 0.33 8.67
CA ASN A 52 -5.53 1.44 7.81
C ASN A 52 -4.70 0.98 6.63
N PHE A 53 -4.83 1.71 5.53
CA PHE A 53 -4.11 1.44 4.29
C PHE A 53 -3.22 2.63 3.96
N VAL A 54 -1.98 2.37 3.56
CA VAL A 54 -1.03 3.40 3.14
C VAL A 54 -0.50 3.03 1.77
N LEU A 55 -0.73 3.90 0.80
CA LEU A 55 -0.27 3.76 -0.57
C LEU A 55 0.77 4.85 -0.86
N LYS A 56 1.99 4.44 -1.19
CA LYS A 56 3.11 5.36 -1.42
C LYS A 56 4.08 4.84 -2.48
N LEU A 57 4.99 5.70 -2.91
CA LEU A 57 6.13 5.30 -3.71
C LEU A 57 7.11 4.46 -2.88
N ASN A 58 7.76 3.49 -3.52
CA ASN A 58 8.89 2.76 -2.95
C ASN A 58 10.18 3.55 -3.13
N ILE A 59 10.23 4.75 -2.55
CA ILE A 59 11.40 5.62 -2.61
C ILE A 59 11.56 6.35 -1.29
N ASP A 60 12.76 6.30 -0.74
CA ASP A 60 13.14 7.10 0.40
C ASP A 60 13.46 8.53 -0.09
N PRO A 61 12.83 9.56 0.50
CA PRO A 61 13.04 10.95 0.08
C PRO A 61 14.45 11.48 0.35
N LEU A 62 15.21 10.86 1.25
CA LEU A 62 16.50 11.36 1.71
C LEU A 62 17.63 10.99 0.75
N ASP A 63 17.64 9.75 0.26
CA ASP A 63 18.71 9.22 -0.60
C ASP A 63 18.22 8.72 -1.97
N GLY A 64 16.90 8.55 -2.16
CA GLY A 64 16.31 8.07 -3.40
C GLY A 64 16.34 6.54 -3.54
N ASP A 65 16.77 5.82 -2.50
CA ASP A 65 16.79 4.36 -2.50
C ASP A 65 15.39 3.78 -2.23
N PRO A 66 15.12 2.52 -2.61
CA PRO A 66 13.85 1.88 -2.28
C PRO A 66 13.68 1.71 -0.76
N VAL A 67 12.52 2.14 -0.23
CA VAL A 67 12.14 1.94 1.18
C VAL A 67 12.16 0.46 1.54
N GLU A 68 11.54 -0.37 0.71
CA GLU A 68 11.60 -1.82 0.84
C GLU A 68 12.65 -2.38 -0.14
N GLN A 69 13.90 -2.43 0.31
CA GLN A 69 15.06 -2.79 -0.52
C GLN A 69 14.95 -4.18 -1.17
N ASN A 70 14.37 -5.14 -0.45
CA ASN A 70 14.12 -6.50 -0.98
C ASN A 70 13.10 -6.53 -2.13
N TYR A 71 12.37 -5.43 -2.33
CA TYR A 71 11.29 -5.27 -3.32
C TYR A 71 11.53 -4.08 -4.24
N ALA A 72 12.80 -3.73 -4.50
CA ALA A 72 13.21 -2.59 -5.32
C ALA A 72 12.58 -2.52 -6.73
N SER A 73 12.15 -3.65 -7.32
CA SER A 73 11.47 -3.68 -8.61
C SER A 73 10.05 -3.11 -8.57
N TYR A 74 9.43 -3.07 -7.40
CA TYR A 74 8.09 -2.52 -7.20
C TYR A 74 8.19 -1.05 -6.85
N LYS A 75 7.63 -0.19 -7.70
CA LYS A 75 7.74 1.27 -7.57
C LYS A 75 6.69 1.85 -6.64
N ILE A 76 5.60 1.13 -6.41
CA ILE A 76 4.48 1.54 -5.57
C ILE A 76 4.20 0.45 -4.56
N LEU A 77 4.01 0.85 -3.32
CA LEU A 77 3.70 -0.04 -2.19
C LEU A 77 2.34 0.30 -1.61
N LEU A 78 1.57 -0.73 -1.30
CA LEU A 78 0.34 -0.65 -0.53
C LEU A 78 0.54 -1.46 0.76
N TYR A 79 0.60 -0.75 1.88
CA TYR A 79 0.58 -1.32 3.21
C TYR A 79 -0.87 -1.49 3.65
N VAL A 80 -1.22 -2.69 4.10
CA VAL A 80 -2.52 -3.02 4.67
C VAL A 80 -2.27 -3.42 6.12
N ASN A 81 -2.59 -2.52 7.04
CA ASN A 81 -2.24 -2.67 8.44
C ASN A 81 -3.45 -3.05 9.27
N ALA A 82 -3.22 -3.90 10.27
CA ALA A 82 -4.19 -4.27 11.30
C ALA A 82 -5.56 -4.75 10.75
N THR A 83 -5.54 -5.55 9.68
CA THR A 83 -6.76 -6.07 9.05
C THR A 83 -7.13 -7.46 9.56
N ASN A 84 -8.44 -7.77 9.61
CA ASN A 84 -8.96 -9.12 9.78
C ASN A 84 -9.53 -9.72 8.47
N ARG A 85 -9.43 -8.98 7.36
CA ARG A 85 -9.99 -9.31 6.03
C ARG A 85 -8.90 -9.40 4.95
N SER A 86 -7.67 -9.77 5.35
CA SER A 86 -6.50 -9.88 4.45
C SER A 86 -6.76 -10.75 3.21
N ALA A 87 -7.36 -11.93 3.38
CA ALA A 87 -7.63 -12.83 2.24
C ALA A 87 -8.59 -12.23 1.21
N ASP A 88 -9.60 -11.47 1.66
CA ASP A 88 -10.53 -10.80 0.76
C ASP A 88 -9.84 -9.63 0.04
N ILE A 89 -9.01 -8.87 0.76
CA ILE A 89 -8.20 -7.77 0.22
C ILE A 89 -7.23 -8.27 -0.86
N GLU A 90 -6.47 -9.34 -0.58
CA GLU A 90 -5.52 -9.92 -1.53
C GLU A 90 -6.22 -10.29 -2.84
N LYS A 91 -7.39 -10.93 -2.74
CA LYS A 91 -8.17 -11.37 -3.90
C LYS A 91 -8.62 -10.20 -4.77
N VAL A 92 -9.10 -9.10 -4.20
CA VAL A 92 -9.59 -7.96 -5.00
C VAL A 92 -8.44 -7.11 -5.55
N ILE A 93 -7.37 -6.93 -4.77
CA ILE A 93 -6.21 -6.11 -5.15
C ILE A 93 -5.37 -6.78 -6.24
N SER A 94 -5.21 -8.10 -6.18
CA SER A 94 -4.50 -8.87 -7.21
C SER A 94 -5.23 -8.85 -8.57
N GLN A 95 -6.56 -8.82 -8.58
CA GLN A 95 -7.37 -8.82 -9.80
C GLN A 95 -7.57 -7.43 -10.40
N GLY A 96 -7.76 -6.40 -9.57
CA GLY A 96 -8.08 -5.04 -10.04
C GLY A 96 -6.87 -4.08 -10.09
N GLY A 97 -5.87 -4.30 -9.24
CA GLY A 97 -4.82 -3.31 -8.95
C GLY A 97 -3.47 -3.58 -9.62
N GLY A 98 -3.22 -4.80 -10.12
CA GLY A 98 -1.89 -5.20 -10.60
C GLY A 98 -0.84 -5.23 -9.48
N PHE A 99 -1.30 -5.37 -8.24
CA PHE A 99 -0.48 -5.50 -7.05
C PHE A 99 -0.24 -6.98 -6.75
N LYS A 100 0.97 -7.30 -6.29
CA LYS A 100 1.34 -8.63 -5.81
C LYS A 100 1.60 -8.57 -4.32
N LEU A 101 1.19 -9.61 -3.59
CA LEU A 101 1.53 -9.79 -2.18
C LEU A 101 3.04 -10.03 -2.06
N LEU A 102 3.71 -9.23 -1.24
CA LEU A 102 5.15 -9.27 -1.00
C LEU A 102 5.47 -9.79 0.39
N ARG A 103 4.69 -9.39 1.40
CA ARG A 103 4.85 -9.80 2.80
C ARG A 103 3.48 -10.01 3.43
N HIS A 104 3.36 -11.05 4.25
CA HIS A 104 2.17 -11.40 5.01
C HIS A 104 2.59 -11.74 6.44
N GLU A 105 2.19 -10.92 7.40
CA GLU A 105 2.54 -11.07 8.81
C GLU A 105 1.27 -11.20 9.66
N VAL A 106 1.30 -12.16 10.57
CA VAL A 106 0.12 -12.60 11.34
C VAL A 106 0.45 -12.49 12.83
N PHE A 107 -0.41 -11.79 13.58
CA PHE A 107 -0.26 -11.52 15.02
C PHE A 107 -1.48 -12.00 15.83
#